data_AF-A0A8T1WVA9-F1
#
_entry.id   AF-A0A8T1WVA9-F1
#
_cell.length_a   1.000
_cell.length_b   1.000
_cell.length_c   1.000
_cell.angle_alpha   90.00
_cell.angle_beta   90.00
_cell.angle_gamma   90.00
#
_symmetry.space_group_name_H-M   'P 1'
#
loop_
_entity.id
_entity.type
_entity.pdbx_description
1 polymer ?
#
loop_
_entity_poly.entity_id
_entity_poly.type
_entity_poly.pdbx_seq_one_letter_code
_entity_poly.pdbx_strand_id
1 'polypeptide(L)'
;MRGSGLSLERFIKGKAHKSKSDAKSKKKVIIHKAQRRREYEKVKKREGSNAEATGGSSFYDKFFSELKSGKVDDDAEEVKQVERKPREKGERQHVAKPDPFYKAKKKAAVTKMEKQRAREEKQKRIAESEKKVTQRKKRHVKLSQRTVRGQPVVRNHINDILSRLQADKKKEGQ
;
A
#
# COMPACT_ATOMS: atom_id res chain seq x y z
N MET A 1 43.59 23.05 -4.55
CA MET A 1 42.18 23.31 -4.20
C MET A 1 41.31 23.04 -5.44
N ARG A 2 40.61 21.89 -5.51
CA ARG A 2 39.71 21.58 -6.64
C ARG A 2 38.35 22.21 -6.36
N GLY A 3 38.09 23.35 -7.02
CA GLY A 3 36.85 24.11 -6.86
C GLY A 3 35.63 23.26 -7.21
N SER A 4 34.75 23.06 -6.22
CA SER A 4 33.42 22.46 -6.37
C SER A 4 32.45 23.46 -7.04
N GLY A 5 32.76 23.84 -8.27
CA GLY A 5 31.82 24.60 -9.11
C GLY A 5 30.61 23.73 -9.44
N LEU A 6 29.41 24.27 -9.23
CA LEU A 6 28.16 23.67 -9.71
C LEU A 6 28.34 23.29 -11.19
N SER A 7 28.17 22.01 -11.52
CA SER A 7 28.35 21.54 -12.89
C SER A 7 27.50 22.38 -13.85
N LEU A 8 28.05 22.67 -15.03
CA LEU A 8 27.35 23.43 -16.08
C LEU A 8 25.96 22.85 -16.36
N GLU A 9 25.82 21.52 -16.26
CA GLU A 9 24.54 20.83 -16.35
C GLU A 9 23.53 21.23 -15.26
N ARG A 10 23.99 21.48 -14.03
CA ARG A 10 23.17 21.90 -12.89
C ARG A 10 22.85 23.40 -12.93
N PHE A 11 23.69 24.18 -13.60
CA PHE A 11 23.41 25.58 -13.94
C PHE A 11 22.34 25.67 -15.05
N ILE A 12 22.51 24.94 -16.16
CA ILE A 12 21.58 24.93 -17.30
C ILE A 12 20.23 24.31 -16.93
N LYS A 13 20.20 23.20 -16.18
CA LYS A 13 18.95 22.54 -15.75
C LYS A 13 18.32 23.18 -14.51
N GLY A 14 18.97 24.17 -13.88
CA GLY A 14 18.55 24.77 -12.61
C GLY A 14 18.39 23.74 -11.48
N LYS A 15 17.56 24.05 -10.47
CA LYS A 15 17.05 23.06 -9.49
C LYS A 15 16.03 22.15 -10.20
N ALA A 16 16.47 21.32 -11.13
CA ALA A 16 15.61 20.31 -11.73
C ALA A 16 15.07 19.41 -10.62
N HIS A 17 13.79 19.56 -10.29
CA HIS A 17 13.09 18.62 -9.42
C HIS A 17 13.25 17.23 -10.06
N LYS A 18 13.95 16.33 -9.38
CA LYS A 18 14.08 14.93 -9.79
C LYS A 18 12.68 14.44 -10.16
N SER A 19 12.51 14.02 -11.41
CA SER A 19 11.22 13.59 -11.90
C SER A 19 10.72 12.40 -11.08
N LYS A 20 9.39 12.25 -10.96
CA LYS A 20 8.79 11.12 -10.22
C LYS A 20 9.26 9.76 -10.78
N SER A 21 9.65 9.70 -12.06
CA SER A 21 10.24 8.51 -12.67
C SER A 21 11.64 8.21 -12.17
N ASP A 22 12.50 9.22 -12.00
CA ASP A 22 13.87 9.06 -11.47
C ASP A 22 13.89 8.70 -9.97
N ALA A 23 12.88 9.12 -9.21
CA ALA A 23 12.70 8.66 -7.83
C ALA A 23 12.25 7.18 -7.76
N LYS A 24 11.38 6.75 -8.68
CA LYS A 24 10.90 5.36 -8.77
C LYS A 24 11.98 4.40 -9.25
N SER A 25 12.81 4.80 -10.22
CA SER A 25 13.95 3.99 -10.69
C SER A 25 14.94 3.73 -9.56
N LYS A 26 15.29 4.75 -8.78
CA LYS A 26 16.15 4.63 -7.59
C LYS A 26 15.56 3.73 -6.51
N LYS A 27 14.23 3.78 -6.27
CA LYS A 27 13.56 2.87 -5.33
C LYS A 27 13.74 1.40 -5.74
N LYS A 28 13.56 1.07 -7.02
CA LYS A 28 13.78 -0.30 -7.52
C LYS A 28 15.24 -0.75 -7.33
N VAL A 29 16.20 0.13 -7.64
CA VAL A 29 17.63 -0.14 -7.44
C VAL A 29 17.97 -0.38 -5.96
N ILE A 30 17.41 0.43 -5.05
CA ILE A 30 17.63 0.27 -3.61
C ILE A 30 17.05 -1.06 -3.10
N ILE A 31 15.83 -1.42 -3.53
CA ILE A 31 15.20 -2.69 -3.16
C ILE A 31 16.04 -3.87 -3.67
N HIS A 32 16.45 -3.82 -4.93
CA HIS A 32 17.27 -4.88 -5.53
C HIS A 32 18.62 -5.03 -4.82
N LYS A 33 19.29 -3.92 -4.46
CA LYS A 33 20.53 -3.93 -3.68
C LYS A 33 20.33 -4.55 -2.29
N ALA A 34 19.21 -4.26 -1.63
CA ALA A 34 18.89 -4.83 -0.33
C ALA A 34 18.56 -6.33 -0.40
N GLN A 35 17.83 -6.76 -1.43
CA GLN A 35 17.54 -8.18 -1.68
C GLN A 35 18.84 -8.96 -1.92
N ARG A 36 19.69 -8.47 -2.81
CA ARG A 36 21.00 -9.07 -3.10
C ARG A 36 21.87 -9.19 -1.85
N ARG A 37 21.91 -8.16 -0.99
CA ARG A 37 22.63 -8.23 0.30
C ARG A 37 22.09 -9.33 1.22
N ARG A 38 20.77 -9.48 1.33
CA ARG A 38 20.16 -10.55 2.13
C ARG A 38 20.47 -11.94 1.59
N GLU A 39 20.50 -12.10 0.26
CA GLU A 39 20.88 -13.36 -0.38
C GLU A 39 22.33 -13.71 -0.10
N TYR A 40 23.24 -12.75 -0.26
CA TYR A 40 24.65 -12.94 0.11
C TYR A 40 24.83 -13.29 1.59
N GLU A 41 24.11 -12.61 2.50
CA GLU A 41 24.16 -12.94 3.93
C GLU A 41 23.61 -14.34 4.23
N LYS A 42 22.55 -14.77 3.53
CA LYS A 42 22.01 -16.13 3.67
C LYS A 42 23.01 -17.19 3.18
N VAL A 43 23.63 -16.97 2.03
CA VAL A 43 24.65 -17.88 1.47
C VAL A 43 25.85 -17.92 2.40
N LYS A 44 26.38 -16.76 2.80
CA LYS A 44 27.49 -16.66 3.76
C LYS A 44 27.18 -17.35 5.09
N LYS A 45 25.95 -17.25 5.59
CA LYS A 45 25.53 -17.96 6.81
C LYS A 45 25.44 -19.47 6.61
N ARG A 46 24.99 -19.96 5.44
CA ARG A 46 24.96 -21.40 5.12
C ARG A 46 26.36 -21.98 4.96
N GLU A 47 27.25 -21.24 4.30
CA GLU A 47 28.66 -21.62 4.15
C GLU A 47 29.41 -21.56 5.50
N GLY A 48 29.07 -20.61 6.36
CA GLY A 48 29.61 -20.52 7.73
C GLY A 48 28.98 -21.50 8.73
N SER A 49 27.71 -21.87 8.57
CA SER A 49 27.03 -22.79 9.50
C SER A 49 27.28 -24.27 9.20
N ASN A 50 27.87 -24.59 8.04
CA ASN A 50 28.26 -25.97 7.71
C ASN A 50 29.64 -26.35 8.31
N ALA A 51 30.36 -25.39 8.88
CA ALA A 51 31.66 -25.64 9.51
C ALA A 51 31.57 -25.88 11.04
N GLU A 52 30.43 -25.60 11.69
CA GLU A 52 30.40 -25.45 13.15
C GLU A 52 29.04 -25.80 13.80
N ALA A 53 28.41 -26.90 13.37
CA ALA A 53 27.20 -27.43 14.00
C ALA A 53 27.25 -28.96 14.15
N THR A 54 28.31 -29.45 14.79
CA THR A 54 28.28 -30.71 15.51
C THR A 54 27.42 -30.54 16.78
N GLY A 55 26.26 -31.21 16.81
CA GLY A 55 25.84 -31.89 18.05
C GLY A 55 24.60 -31.41 18.80
N GLY A 56 23.64 -30.72 18.18
CA GLY A 56 22.31 -30.51 18.77
C GLY A 56 21.25 -31.39 18.10
N SER A 57 21.17 -32.68 18.42
CA SER A 57 20.28 -33.61 17.71
C SER A 57 18.80 -33.27 17.95
N SER A 58 18.11 -32.94 16.86
CA SER A 58 16.65 -32.77 16.80
C SER A 58 15.95 -34.08 17.17
N PHE A 59 14.70 -34.00 17.64
CA PHE A 59 13.87 -35.18 17.92
C PHE A 59 13.87 -36.19 16.75
N TYR A 60 13.84 -35.69 15.51
CA TYR A 60 13.90 -36.53 14.31
C TYR A 60 15.27 -37.18 14.11
N ASP A 61 16.37 -36.52 14.46
CA ASP A 61 17.71 -37.13 14.39
C ASP A 61 17.82 -38.30 15.36
N LYS A 62 17.27 -38.16 16.57
CA LYS A 62 17.22 -39.26 17.54
C LYS A 62 16.32 -40.39 17.05
N PHE A 63 15.11 -40.05 16.58
CA PHE A 63 14.15 -41.02 16.06
C PHE A 63 14.71 -41.85 14.91
N PHE A 64 15.35 -41.23 13.91
CA PHE A 64 15.95 -41.97 12.80
C PHE A 64 17.25 -42.68 13.17
N SER A 65 17.98 -42.19 14.18
CA SER A 65 19.16 -42.92 14.70
C SER A 65 18.73 -44.19 15.43
N GLU A 66 17.63 -44.14 16.16
CA GLU A 66 17.02 -45.27 16.88
C GLU A 66 16.41 -46.29 15.91
N LEU A 67 15.78 -45.81 14.83
CA LEU A 67 15.29 -46.68 13.75
C LEU A 67 16.42 -47.38 12.98
N LYS A 68 17.59 -46.74 12.88
CA LYS A 68 18.79 -47.31 12.23
C LYS A 68 19.60 -48.21 13.16
N SER A 69 19.54 -48.00 14.48
CA SER A 69 20.31 -48.78 15.46
C SER A 69 19.68 -50.15 15.77
N GLY A 70 18.51 -50.46 15.21
CA GLY A 70 17.94 -51.81 15.24
C GLY A 70 17.60 -52.32 16.64
N LYS A 71 17.49 -51.44 17.64
CA LYS A 71 16.98 -51.77 18.97
C LYS A 71 15.47 -51.57 19.00
N VAL A 72 14.76 -52.51 18.38
CA VAL A 72 13.35 -52.75 18.70
C VAL A 72 13.37 -53.85 19.74
N ASP A 73 13.41 -53.48 21.01
CA ASP A 73 13.08 -54.43 22.08
C ASP A 73 11.56 -54.63 22.04
N ASP A 74 11.16 -55.83 21.60
CA ASP A 74 9.82 -56.40 21.66
C ASP A 74 9.43 -56.69 23.13
N ASP A 75 9.31 -55.64 23.94
CA ASP A 75 8.71 -55.74 25.28
C ASP A 75 7.59 -54.70 25.41
N ALA A 76 6.47 -55.03 24.76
CA ALA A 76 5.20 -54.37 24.96
C ALA A 76 4.66 -54.73 26.35
N GLU A 77 5.17 -54.06 27.39
CA GLU A 77 4.56 -54.11 28.72
C GLU A 77 3.11 -53.62 28.65
N GLU A 78 2.22 -54.52 29.09
CA GLU A 78 0.81 -54.35 29.42
C GLU A 78 0.43 -52.92 29.86
N VAL A 79 -0.31 -52.24 28.98
CA VAL A 79 -1.01 -51.01 29.33
C VAL A 79 -2.21 -51.37 30.22
N LYS A 80 -2.00 -51.38 31.55
CA LYS A 80 -3.06 -51.46 32.56
C LYS A 80 -4.09 -50.35 32.32
N GLN A 81 -5.29 -50.75 31.88
CA GLN A 81 -6.45 -49.88 31.76
C GLN A 81 -6.91 -49.45 33.17
N VAL A 82 -6.55 -48.23 33.56
CA VAL A 82 -7.08 -47.61 34.77
C VAL A 82 -8.51 -47.16 34.49
N GLU A 83 -9.48 -47.89 35.01
CA GLU A 83 -10.89 -47.53 35.03
C GLU A 83 -11.09 -46.14 35.68
N ARG A 84 -11.41 -45.14 34.85
CA ARG A 84 -11.74 -43.80 35.32
C ARG A 84 -13.21 -43.78 35.74
N LYS A 85 -13.47 -43.73 37.06
CA LYS A 85 -14.79 -43.42 37.62
C LYS A 85 -15.35 -42.13 36.98
N PRO A 86 -16.65 -42.09 36.61
CA PRO A 86 -17.26 -40.86 36.13
C PRO A 86 -17.36 -39.87 37.31
N ARG A 87 -16.52 -38.83 37.30
CA ARG A 87 -16.70 -37.69 38.21
C ARG A 87 -17.99 -36.99 37.84
N GLU A 88 -18.86 -36.85 38.85
CA GLU A 88 -20.12 -36.14 38.81
C GLU A 88 -19.97 -34.80 38.06
N LYS A 89 -20.84 -34.60 37.07
CA LYS A 89 -21.02 -33.33 36.38
C LYS A 89 -21.61 -32.33 37.36
N GLY A 90 -20.76 -31.74 38.19
CA GLY A 90 -21.06 -30.45 38.78
C GLY A 90 -21.28 -29.46 37.65
N GLU A 91 -22.41 -28.74 37.69
CA GLU A 91 -22.78 -27.65 36.80
C GLU A 91 -21.76 -26.51 36.88
N ARG A 92 -20.58 -26.73 36.30
CA ARG A 92 -19.66 -25.64 36.02
C ARG A 92 -20.27 -24.90 34.86
N GLN A 93 -20.83 -23.73 35.13
CA GLN A 93 -21.10 -22.74 34.10
C GLN A 93 -19.88 -22.69 33.20
N HIS A 94 -20.02 -23.24 31.99
CA HIS A 94 -18.96 -23.20 30.99
C HIS A 94 -18.81 -21.73 30.62
N VAL A 95 -17.92 -21.02 31.32
CA VAL A 95 -17.46 -19.70 30.88
C VAL A 95 -16.90 -19.93 29.50
N ALA A 96 -17.67 -19.56 28.48
CA ALA A 96 -17.33 -19.79 27.09
C ALA A 96 -15.94 -19.22 26.89
N LYS A 97 -14.99 -20.09 26.52
CA LYS A 97 -13.61 -19.66 26.29
C LYS A 97 -13.68 -18.51 25.27
N PRO A 98 -13.08 -17.35 25.56
CA PRO A 98 -13.15 -16.22 24.64
C PRO A 98 -12.63 -16.67 23.28
N ASP A 99 -13.36 -16.29 22.22
CA ASP A 99 -13.03 -16.68 20.84
C ASP A 99 -11.52 -16.47 20.61
N PRO A 100 -10.77 -17.52 20.21
CA PRO A 100 -9.33 -17.43 20.01
C PRO A 100 -8.94 -16.33 19.01
N PHE A 101 -9.88 -15.92 18.15
CA PHE A 101 -9.71 -14.83 17.19
C PHE A 101 -10.29 -13.49 17.63
N TYR A 102 -10.84 -13.35 18.83
CA TYR A 102 -11.46 -12.10 19.29
C TYR A 102 -10.54 -10.89 19.16
N LYS A 103 -9.28 -11.03 19.61
CA LYS A 103 -8.25 -9.97 19.49
C LYS A 103 -7.91 -9.68 18.02
N ALA A 104 -7.86 -10.72 17.18
CA ALA A 104 -7.59 -10.57 15.75
C ALA A 104 -8.74 -9.86 15.03
N LYS A 105 -10.00 -10.24 15.33
CA LYS A 105 -11.22 -9.60 14.80
C LYS A 105 -11.29 -8.13 15.20
N LYS A 106 -11.02 -7.80 16.47
CA LYS A 106 -10.98 -6.41 16.95
C LYS A 106 -9.90 -5.58 16.24
N LYS A 107 -8.70 -6.12 16.05
CA LYS A 107 -7.62 -5.46 15.27
C LYS A 107 -7.98 -5.29 13.80
N ALA A 108 -8.61 -6.30 13.18
CA ALA A 108 -9.07 -6.22 11.79
C ALA A 108 -10.14 -5.15 11.60
N ALA A 109 -11.08 -5.02 12.54
CA ALA A 109 -12.10 -3.98 12.52
C ALA A 109 -11.49 -2.57 12.59
N VAL A 110 -10.55 -2.36 13.52
CA VAL A 110 -9.85 -1.06 13.67
C VAL A 110 -9.08 -0.71 12.39
N THR A 111 -8.30 -1.64 11.85
CA THR A 111 -7.51 -1.40 10.63
C THR A 111 -8.39 -1.19 9.39
N LYS A 112 -9.56 -1.81 9.31
CA LYS A 112 -10.54 -1.57 8.24
C LYS A 112 -11.09 -0.15 8.31
N MET A 113 -11.48 0.32 9.51
CA MET A 113 -11.98 1.68 9.71
C MET A 113 -10.90 2.74 9.42
N GLU A 114 -9.67 2.51 9.86
CA GLU A 114 -8.54 3.42 9.59
C GLU A 114 -8.25 3.52 8.09
N LYS A 115 -8.25 2.39 7.37
CA LYS A 115 -8.09 2.37 5.90
C LYS A 115 -9.22 3.11 5.18
N GLN A 116 -10.46 3.00 5.66
CA GLN A 116 -11.60 3.74 5.09
C GLN A 116 -11.42 5.25 5.32
N ARG A 117 -11.13 5.68 6.54
CA ARG A 117 -10.85 7.10 6.84
C ARG A 117 -9.72 7.67 5.98
N ALA A 118 -8.61 6.94 5.85
CA ALA A 118 -7.49 7.37 5.01
C ALA A 118 -7.84 7.46 3.51
N ARG A 119 -8.78 6.66 3.02
CA ARG A 119 -9.31 6.78 1.64
C ARG A 119 -10.21 7.99 1.49
N GLU A 120 -11.12 8.19 2.43
CA GLU A 120 -12.03 9.34 2.45
C GLU A 120 -11.27 10.66 2.53
N GLU A 121 -10.25 10.76 3.39
CA GLU A 121 -9.40 11.96 3.48
C GLU A 121 -8.67 12.25 2.16
N LYS A 122 -8.18 11.21 1.48
CA LYS A 122 -7.56 11.37 0.15
C LYS A 122 -8.58 11.85 -0.88
N GLN A 123 -9.79 11.28 -0.88
CA GLN A 123 -10.86 11.72 -1.77
C GLN A 123 -11.27 13.17 -1.50
N LYS A 124 -11.40 13.56 -0.22
CA LYS A 124 -11.69 14.95 0.17
C LYS A 124 -10.63 15.92 -0.36
N ARG A 125 -9.34 15.60 -0.22
CA ARG A 125 -8.24 16.43 -0.75
C ARG A 125 -8.29 16.57 -2.27
N ILE A 126 -8.59 15.48 -2.98
CA ILE A 126 -8.75 15.51 -4.44
C ILE A 126 -9.93 16.40 -4.82
N ALA A 127 -11.10 16.19 -4.21
CA ALA A 127 -12.29 16.98 -4.46
C ALA A 127 -12.09 18.48 -4.18
N GLU A 128 -11.37 18.84 -3.11
CA GLU A 128 -11.00 20.23 -2.83
C GLU A 128 -10.12 20.83 -3.92
N SER A 129 -9.13 20.07 -4.40
CA SER A 129 -8.27 20.52 -5.49
C SER A 129 -9.04 20.71 -6.80
N GLU A 130 -9.97 19.81 -7.11
CA GLU A 130 -10.84 19.90 -8.28
C GLU A 130 -11.82 21.08 -8.18
N LYS A 131 -12.39 21.33 -7.01
CA LYS A 131 -13.21 22.53 -6.74
C LYS A 131 -12.41 23.81 -7.00
N LYS A 132 -11.15 23.88 -6.56
CA LYS A 132 -10.28 25.05 -6.84
C LYS A 132 -10.00 25.21 -8.34
N VAL A 133 -9.74 24.12 -9.05
CA VAL A 133 -9.51 24.15 -10.50
C VAL A 133 -10.77 24.60 -11.25
N THR A 134 -11.94 24.07 -10.92
CA THR A 134 -13.20 24.46 -11.55
C THR A 134 -13.56 25.91 -11.26
N GLN A 135 -13.36 26.40 -10.03
CA GLN A 135 -13.52 27.82 -9.70
C GLN A 135 -12.56 28.71 -10.50
N ARG A 136 -11.30 28.32 -10.64
CA ARG A 136 -10.31 29.04 -11.47
C ARG A 136 -10.73 29.09 -12.93
N LYS A 137 -11.20 27.96 -13.49
CA LYS A 137 -11.74 27.89 -14.86
C LYS A 137 -12.96 28.80 -15.03
N LYS A 138 -13.92 28.75 -14.10
CA LYS A 138 -15.10 29.65 -14.11
C LYS A 138 -14.70 31.11 -14.04
N ARG A 139 -13.75 31.47 -13.17
CA ARG A 139 -13.21 32.84 -13.08
C ARG A 139 -12.54 33.26 -14.38
N HIS A 140 -11.73 32.39 -14.98
CA HIS A 140 -11.09 32.65 -16.26
C HIS A 140 -12.11 32.92 -17.35
N VAL A 141 -13.14 32.08 -17.48
CA VAL A 141 -14.22 32.28 -18.47
C VAL A 141 -14.95 33.61 -18.22
N LYS A 142 -15.26 33.95 -16.97
CA LYS A 142 -15.88 35.24 -16.62
C LYS A 142 -14.98 36.44 -16.94
N LEU A 143 -13.66 36.29 -16.79
CA LEU A 143 -12.70 37.34 -17.13
C LEU A 143 -12.52 37.47 -18.65
N SER A 144 -12.48 36.37 -19.40
CA SER A 144 -12.38 36.42 -20.87
C SER A 144 -13.64 37.00 -21.53
N GLN A 145 -14.79 36.92 -20.85
CA GLN A 145 -16.03 37.57 -21.27
C GLN A 145 -16.06 39.08 -20.95
N ARG A 146 -15.03 39.64 -20.31
CA ARG A 146 -14.95 41.06 -19.95
C ARG A 146 -13.70 41.71 -20.53
N THR A 147 -13.80 42.99 -20.84
CA THR A 147 -12.66 43.83 -21.23
C THR A 147 -11.78 44.11 -20.01
N VAL A 148 -10.59 44.69 -20.23
CA VAL A 148 -9.66 45.08 -19.14
C VAL A 148 -10.32 46.01 -18.12
N ARG A 149 -11.25 46.86 -18.56
CA ARG A 149 -12.02 47.79 -17.71
C ARG A 149 -13.26 47.15 -17.07
N GLY A 150 -13.52 45.87 -17.32
CA GLY A 150 -14.63 45.11 -16.74
C GLY A 150 -15.95 45.18 -17.51
N GLN A 151 -16.00 45.90 -18.63
CA GLN A 151 -17.19 45.94 -19.50
C GLN A 151 -17.40 44.58 -20.17
N PRO A 152 -18.65 44.12 -20.39
CA PRO A 152 -18.89 42.87 -21.09
C PRO A 152 -18.36 42.93 -22.53
N VAL A 153 -17.69 41.86 -22.98
CA VAL A 153 -17.27 41.72 -24.37
C VAL A 153 -18.51 41.37 -25.19
N VAL A 154 -19.13 42.40 -25.78
CA VAL A 154 -20.40 42.28 -26.50
C VAL A 154 -20.24 41.63 -27.88
N ARG A 155 -19.01 41.37 -28.36
CA ARG A 155 -18.73 40.84 -29.70
C ARG A 155 -19.53 39.57 -30.04
N ASN A 156 -19.61 38.63 -29.09
CA ASN A 156 -20.38 37.40 -29.30
C ASN A 156 -21.89 37.65 -29.21
N HIS A 157 -22.32 38.58 -28.34
CA HIS A 157 -23.74 38.91 -28.19
C HIS A 157 -24.28 39.66 -29.41
N ILE A 158 -23.48 40.55 -30.01
CA ILE A 158 -23.80 41.22 -31.26
C ILE A 158 -23.95 40.20 -32.38
N ASN A 159 -23.01 39.26 -32.51
CA ASN A 159 -23.11 38.21 -33.52
C ASN A 159 -24.37 37.35 -33.33
N ASP A 160 -24.69 36.93 -32.11
CA ASP A 160 -25.91 36.17 -31.82
C ASP A 160 -27.19 36.95 -32.16
N ILE A 161 -27.25 38.24 -31.81
CA ILE A 161 -28.39 39.11 -32.14
C ILE A 161 -28.50 39.28 -33.66
N LEU A 162 -27.39 39.53 -34.36
CA LEU A 162 -27.37 39.65 -35.82
C LEU A 162 -27.80 38.34 -36.49
N SER A 163 -27.34 37.19 -36.00
CA SER A 163 -27.76 35.88 -36.50
C SER A 163 -29.24 35.62 -36.28
N ARG A 164 -29.81 36.00 -35.12
CA ARG A 164 -31.25 35.92 -34.86
C ARG A 164 -32.05 36.82 -35.80
N LEU A 165 -31.66 38.08 -35.93
CA LEU A 165 -32.32 39.03 -36.84
C LEU A 165 -32.25 38.57 -38.30
N GLN A 166 -31.14 37.98 -38.74
CA GLN A 166 -31.04 37.39 -40.07
C GLN A 166 -31.91 36.15 -40.25
N ALA A 167 -32.03 35.30 -39.21
CA ALA A 167 -32.90 34.14 -39.25
C ALA A 167 -34.38 34.55 -39.29
N ASP A 168 -34.76 35.56 -38.52
CA ASP A 168 -36.14 36.09 -38.48
C ASP A 168 -36.51 36.73 -39.83
N LYS A 169 -35.61 37.53 -40.42
CA LYS A 169 -35.79 38.07 -41.79
C LYS A 169 -35.97 36.98 -42.85
N LYS A 170 -35.26 35.85 -42.73
CA LYS A 170 -35.42 34.71 -43.64
C LYS A 170 -36.74 33.97 -43.46
N LYS A 171 -37.28 33.95 -42.24
CA LYS A 171 -38.59 33.36 -41.94
C LYS A 171 -39.75 34.23 -42.40
N GLU A 172 -39.63 35.55 -42.29
CA GLU A 172 -40.66 36.49 -42.77
C GLU A 172 -40.67 36.63 -44.30
N GLY A 173 -39.55 36.30 -44.96
CA GLY A 173 -39.42 36.31 -46.43
C GLY A 173 -39.76 34.99 -47.13
N GLN A 174 -40.21 33.97 -46.40
CA GLN A 174 -40.80 32.73 -46.92
C GLN A 174 -42.32 32.76 -46.71
#